data_AF-A0AAQ3RKU9-F1
#
_entry.id   AF-A0AAQ3RKU9-F1
#
_cell.length_a   1.000
_cell.length_b   1.000
_cell.length_c   1.000
_cell.angle_alpha   90.00
_cell.angle_beta   90.00
_cell.angle_gamma   90.00
#
_symmetry.space_group_name_H-M   'P 1'
#
loop_
_entity.id
_entity.type
_entity.pdbx_description
1 polymer ?
#
loop_
_entity_poly.entity_id
_entity_poly.type
_entity_poly.pdbx_seq_one_letter_code
_entity_poly.pdbx_strand_id
1 'polypeptide(L)'
;MECLEQVLEMSSNPHYLYRMTILRAISLLAPVMGPEITCSKLLPVVVAASKDRVPNIKFNVAKVLESIFPIVDQSVVEKTIRPCLVELSEDPDVDVRFFSNQALQAIDHVMMSS
;
A
#
# COMPACT_ATOMS: atom_id res chain seq x y z
N MET A 1 7.40 17.66 -10.91
CA MET A 1 7.59 17.18 -9.52
C MET A 1 6.61 17.83 -8.54
N GLU A 2 6.18 19.09 -8.75
CA GLU A 2 5.14 19.76 -7.92
C GLU A 2 3.84 18.96 -7.73
N CYS A 3 3.35 18.24 -8.75
CA CYS A 3 2.14 17.44 -8.61
C CYS A 3 2.28 16.28 -7.61
N LEU A 4 3.50 15.76 -7.41
CA LEU A 4 3.72 14.65 -6.47
C LEU A 4 3.68 15.17 -5.03
N GLU A 5 4.26 16.32 -4.75
CA GLU A 5 4.30 16.91 -3.40
C GLU A 5 2.90 17.26 -2.90
N GLN A 6 2.07 17.84 -3.75
CA GLN A 6 0.66 18.12 -3.44
C GLN A 6 -0.15 16.83 -3.13
N VAL A 7 0.14 15.74 -3.85
CA VAL A 7 -0.47 14.42 -3.59
C VAL A 7 -0.06 13.87 -2.23
N LEU A 8 1.20 14.07 -1.83
CA LEU A 8 1.72 13.59 -0.54
C LEU A 8 1.15 14.38 0.64
N GLU A 9 1.02 15.71 0.56
CA GLU A 9 0.46 16.54 1.64
C GLU A 9 -0.99 16.13 2.00
N MET A 10 -1.78 15.79 0.99
CA MET A 10 -3.18 15.42 1.14
C MET A 10 -3.40 14.07 1.82
N SER A 11 -2.36 13.23 1.95
CA SER A 11 -2.40 11.94 2.66
C SER A 11 -2.73 12.07 4.16
N SER A 12 -2.47 13.24 4.75
CA SER A 12 -2.71 13.53 6.17
C SER A 12 -3.99 14.32 6.44
N ASN A 13 -4.78 14.61 5.39
CA ASN A 13 -5.96 15.45 5.50
C ASN A 13 -7.01 14.85 6.44
N PRO A 14 -7.66 15.62 7.33
CA PRO A 14 -8.69 15.12 8.25
C PRO A 14 -9.88 14.45 7.54
N HIS A 15 -10.19 14.88 6.31
CA HIS A 15 -11.23 14.27 5.48
C HIS A 15 -10.72 12.99 4.80
N TYR A 16 -11.31 11.86 5.18
CA TYR A 16 -10.91 10.53 4.73
C TYR A 16 -11.06 10.30 3.22
N LEU A 17 -11.96 11.03 2.54
CA LEU A 17 -12.13 10.94 1.09
C LEU A 17 -10.85 11.31 0.34
N TYR A 18 -10.14 12.35 0.78
CA TYR A 18 -8.86 12.73 0.17
C TYR A 18 -7.81 11.64 0.38
N ARG A 19 -7.75 11.05 1.57
CA ARG A 19 -6.81 9.96 1.86
C ARG A 19 -7.08 8.72 0.99
N MET A 20 -8.35 8.39 0.72
CA MET A 20 -8.72 7.36 -0.28
C MET A 20 -8.29 7.75 -1.70
N THR A 21 -8.50 9.01 -2.10
CA THR A 21 -8.07 9.50 -3.42
C THR A 21 -6.56 9.38 -3.60
N ILE A 22 -5.77 9.67 -2.56
CA ILE A 22 -4.31 9.51 -2.60
C ILE A 22 -3.91 8.06 -2.78
N LEU A 23 -4.50 7.12 -2.03
CA LEU A 23 -4.22 5.69 -2.22
C LEU A 23 -4.54 5.23 -3.63
N ARG A 24 -5.66 5.71 -4.19
CA ARG A 24 -6.02 5.41 -5.58
C ARG A 24 -5.01 5.99 -6.56
N ALA A 25 -4.60 7.24 -6.39
CA ALA A 25 -3.60 7.87 -7.24
C ALA A 25 -2.26 7.10 -7.18
N ILE A 26 -1.83 6.69 -6.00
CA ILE A 26 -0.61 5.89 -5.82
C ILE A 26 -0.69 4.56 -6.58
N SER A 27 -1.82 3.85 -6.51
CA SER A 27 -1.99 2.58 -7.26
C SER A 27 -1.83 2.75 -8.78
N LEU A 28 -2.18 3.92 -9.32
CA LEU A 28 -2.08 4.22 -10.75
C LEU A 28 -0.69 4.74 -11.13
N LEU A 29 -0.01 5.43 -10.20
CA LEU A 29 1.30 6.04 -10.43
C LEU A 29 2.46 5.06 -10.23
N ALA A 30 2.36 4.11 -9.30
CA ALA A 30 3.46 3.20 -8.99
C ALA A 30 4.03 2.45 -10.23
N PRO A 31 3.20 1.89 -11.13
CA PRO A 31 3.72 1.21 -12.33
C PRO A 31 4.45 2.13 -13.32
N VAL A 32 4.09 3.42 -13.35
CA VAL A 32 4.67 4.39 -14.30
C VAL A 32 5.87 5.15 -13.75
N MET A 33 6.01 5.23 -12.43
CA MET A 33 7.13 5.94 -11.78
C MET A 33 8.37 5.05 -11.60
N GLY A 34 8.24 3.74 -11.79
CA GLY A 34 9.33 2.78 -11.64
C GLY A 34 9.67 2.46 -10.17
N PRO A 35 10.56 1.47 -9.94
CA PRO A 35 10.86 0.93 -8.61
C PRO A 35 11.45 1.96 -7.65
N GLU A 36 12.39 2.80 -8.12
CA GLU A 36 13.10 3.76 -7.27
C GLU A 36 12.15 4.80 -6.65
N ILE A 37 11.31 5.44 -7.47
CA ILE A 37 10.33 6.44 -7.00
C ILE A 37 9.24 5.76 -6.17
N THR A 38 8.79 4.58 -6.59
CA THR A 38 7.77 3.82 -5.85
C THR A 38 8.25 3.49 -4.44
N CYS A 39 9.48 2.99 -4.28
CA CYS A 39 10.05 2.68 -2.98
C CYS A 39 10.34 3.92 -2.12
N SER A 40 10.92 4.97 -2.71
CA SER A 40 11.41 6.13 -1.95
C SER A 40 10.34 7.18 -1.63
N LYS A 41 9.26 7.26 -2.41
CA LYS A 41 8.23 8.31 -2.28
C LYS A 41 6.83 7.78 -2.03
N LEU A 42 6.41 6.73 -2.75
CA LEU A 42 5.02 6.28 -2.71
C LEU A 42 4.76 5.27 -1.59
N LEU A 43 5.62 4.25 -1.46
CA LEU A 43 5.48 3.19 -0.47
C LEU A 43 5.42 3.71 0.98
N PRO A 44 6.24 4.70 1.41
CA PRO A 44 6.15 5.24 2.77
C PRO A 44 4.77 5.81 3.11
N VAL A 45 4.08 6.39 2.13
CA VAL A 45 2.73 6.96 2.30
C VAL A 45 1.70 5.86 2.49
N VAL A 46 1.80 4.80 1.68
CA VAL A 46 0.94 3.63 1.76
C VAL A 46 1.11 2.94 3.11
N VAL A 47 2.36 2.75 3.56
CA VAL A 47 2.66 2.15 4.87
C VAL A 47 2.16 3.04 6.00
N ALA A 48 2.31 4.35 5.93
CA ALA A 48 1.76 5.26 6.94
C ALA A 48 0.23 5.17 7.01
N ALA A 49 -0.45 5.08 5.86
CA ALA A 49 -1.90 4.92 5.78
C ALA A 49 -2.41 3.60 6.35
N SER A 50 -1.57 2.58 6.54
CA SER A 50 -1.94 1.32 7.22
C SER A 50 -2.41 1.55 8.67
N LYS A 51 -2.01 2.68 9.28
CA LYS A 51 -2.36 3.06 10.66
C LYS A 51 -3.62 3.91 10.75
N ASP A 52 -4.32 4.17 9.64
CA ASP A 52 -5.50 5.03 9.63
C ASP A 52 -6.63 4.43 10.49
N ARG A 53 -7.35 5.25 11.25
CA ARG A 53 -8.50 4.79 12.05
C ARG A 53 -9.68 4.25 11.24
N VAL A 54 -9.77 4.58 9.95
CA VAL A 54 -10.88 4.20 9.07
C VAL A 54 -10.55 2.87 8.39
N PRO A 55 -11.30 1.78 8.63
CA PRO A 55 -11.03 0.47 8.02
C PRO A 55 -10.98 0.50 6.49
N ASN A 56 -11.81 1.35 5.87
CA ASN A 56 -11.81 1.55 4.42
C ASN A 56 -10.46 2.01 3.87
N ILE A 57 -9.74 2.86 4.61
CA ILE A 57 -8.38 3.26 4.22
C ILE A 57 -7.43 2.06 4.32
N LYS A 58 -7.49 1.33 5.44
CA LYS A 58 -6.61 0.18 5.69
C LYS A 58 -6.77 -0.95 4.67
N PHE A 59 -8.00 -1.33 4.31
CA PHE A 59 -8.15 -2.38 3.30
C PHE A 59 -7.72 -1.91 1.91
N ASN A 60 -7.85 -0.62 1.61
CA ASN A 60 -7.32 -0.07 0.35
C ASN A 60 -5.79 -0.05 0.37
N VAL A 61 -5.14 0.13 1.52
CA VAL A 61 -3.69 -0.05 1.67
C VAL A 61 -3.29 -1.47 1.26
N ALA A 62 -4.00 -2.50 1.73
CA ALA A 62 -3.72 -3.88 1.34
C ALA A 62 -3.79 -4.09 -0.19
N LYS A 63 -4.85 -3.57 -0.84
CA LYS A 63 -5.00 -3.62 -2.31
C LYS A 63 -3.89 -2.89 -3.06
N VAL A 64 -3.45 -1.74 -2.54
CA VAL A 64 -2.35 -0.97 -3.13
C VAL A 64 -1.04 -1.74 -2.99
N LEU A 65 -0.77 -2.33 -1.82
CA LEU A 65 0.41 -3.15 -1.59
C LEU A 65 0.44 -4.39 -2.50
N GLU A 66 -0.70 -5.04 -2.73
CA GLU A 66 -0.86 -6.12 -3.72
C GLU A 66 -0.46 -5.66 -5.13
N SER A 67 -0.79 -4.43 -5.52
CA SER A 67 -0.39 -3.88 -6.83
C SER A 67 1.08 -3.44 -6.91
N ILE A 68 1.71 -3.12 -5.77
CA ILE A 68 3.07 -2.56 -5.71
C ILE A 68 4.13 -3.65 -5.58
N PHE A 69 3.86 -4.76 -4.88
CA PHE A 69 4.87 -5.79 -4.64
C PHE A 69 5.57 -6.32 -5.91
N PRO A 70 4.91 -6.45 -7.09
CA PRO A 70 5.59 -6.94 -8.30
C PRO A 70 6.58 -5.93 -8.91
N ILE A 71 6.53 -4.67 -8.48
CA ILE A 71 7.31 -3.55 -9.04
C ILE A 71 8.62 -3.36 -8.28
N VAL A 72 8.64 -3.70 -6.99
CA VAL A 72 9.74 -3.39 -6.06
C VAL A 72 10.63 -4.61 -5.84
N ASP A 73 11.84 -4.36 -5.35
CA ASP A 73 12.78 -5.44 -5.03
C ASP A 73 12.24 -6.37 -3.94
N GLN A 74 12.59 -7.65 -4.04
CA GLN A 74 12.25 -8.68 -3.06
C GLN A 74 12.62 -8.29 -1.62
N SER A 75 13.72 -7.55 -1.43
CA SER A 75 14.12 -7.08 -0.08
C SER A 75 13.10 -6.11 0.52
N VAL A 76 12.48 -5.26 -0.30
CA VAL A 76 11.43 -4.32 0.12
C VAL A 76 10.14 -5.07 0.43
N VAL A 77 9.81 -6.10 -0.37
CA VAL A 77 8.66 -6.97 -0.10
C VAL A 77 8.78 -7.60 1.29
N GLU A 78 9.91 -8.24 1.58
CA GLU A 78 10.12 -8.97 2.84
C GLU A 78 10.30 -8.07 4.06
N LYS A 79 10.97 -6.92 3.92
CA LYS A 79 11.26 -6.03 5.07
C LYS A 79 10.18 -5.02 5.35
N THR A 80 9.27 -4.74 4.42
CA THR A 80 8.31 -3.65 4.55
C THR A 80 6.89 -4.07 4.19
N ILE A 81 6.66 -4.63 3.00
CA ILE A 81 5.30 -4.93 2.53
C ILE A 81 4.68 -6.08 3.33
N ARG A 82 5.38 -7.22 3.42
CA ARG A 82 4.89 -8.42 4.11
C ARG A 82 4.61 -8.14 5.60
N PRO A 83 5.51 -7.51 6.39
CA PRO A 83 5.21 -7.16 7.78
C PRO A 83 3.98 -6.24 7.92
N CYS A 84 3.83 -5.26 7.02
CA CYS A 84 2.66 -4.37 7.02
C CYS A 84 1.36 -5.14 6.76
N LEU A 85 1.35 -6.08 5.81
CA LEU A 85 0.18 -6.89 5.50
C LEU A 85 -0.14 -7.89 6.62
N VAL A 86 0.86 -8.46 7.28
CA VAL A 86 0.67 -9.34 8.45
C VAL A 86 0.05 -8.56 9.62
N GLU A 87 0.44 -7.31 9.84
CA GLU A 87 -0.21 -6.53 10.88
C GLU A 87 -1.68 -6.21 10.54
N LEU A 88 -1.96 -5.91 9.26
CA LEU A 88 -3.33 -5.69 8.79
C LEU A 88 -4.17 -6.98 8.77
N SER A 89 -3.57 -8.17 8.66
CA SER A 89 -4.30 -9.44 8.71
C SER A 89 -4.91 -9.73 10.09
N GLU A 90 -4.44 -9.04 11.13
CA GLU A 90 -4.93 -9.12 12.51
C GLU A 90 -5.90 -7.99 12.89
N ASP A 91 -6.29 -7.12 11.93
CA ASP A 91 -7.18 -5.99 12.20
C ASP A 91 -8.58 -6.44 12.65
N PRO A 92 -9.28 -5.73 13.55
CA PRO A 92 -10.65 -6.09 13.95
C PRO A 92 -11.67 -6.04 12.80
N ASP A 93 -11.44 -5.26 11.75
CA ASP A 93 -12.33 -5.19 10.60
C ASP A 93 -12.14 -6.37 9.63
N VAL A 94 -13.24 -6.99 9.21
CA VAL A 94 -13.22 -8.20 8.37
C VAL A 94 -12.68 -7.95 6.98
N ASP A 95 -12.95 -6.79 6.39
CA ASP A 95 -12.49 -6.47 5.03
C ASP A 95 -10.98 -6.22 5.04
N VAL A 96 -10.48 -5.53 6.08
CA VAL A 96 -9.04 -5.32 6.26
C VAL A 96 -8.31 -6.66 6.34
N ARG A 97 -8.81 -7.61 7.15
CA ARG A 97 -8.21 -8.95 7.22
C ARG A 97 -8.29 -9.68 5.88
N PHE A 98 -9.45 -9.65 5.22
CA PHE A 98 -9.67 -10.35 3.96
C PHE A 98 -8.68 -9.90 2.88
N PHE A 99 -8.61 -8.59 2.62
CA PHE A 99 -7.75 -8.05 1.56
C PHE A 99 -6.26 -8.17 1.89
N SER A 100 -5.89 -8.12 3.18
CA SER A 100 -4.49 -8.31 3.59
C SER A 100 -4.02 -9.76 3.39
N ASN A 101 -4.87 -10.73 3.75
CA ASN A 101 -4.60 -12.15 3.50
C ASN A 101 -4.56 -12.46 2.00
N GLN A 102 -5.44 -11.86 1.20
CA GLN A 102 -5.41 -12.00 -0.26
C GLN A 102 -4.07 -11.52 -0.84
N ALA A 103 -3.58 -10.35 -0.41
CA ALA A 103 -2.30 -9.81 -0.86
C ALA A 103 -1.11 -10.70 -0.43
N LEU A 104 -1.13 -11.24 0.79
CA LEU A 104 -0.12 -12.18 1.27
C LEU A 104 -0.07 -13.46 0.42
N GLN A 105 -1.23 -14.03 0.09
CA GLN A 105 -1.33 -15.20 -0.78
C GLN A 105 -0.80 -14.92 -2.19
N ALA A 106 -1.07 -13.74 -2.75
CA ALA A 106 -0.54 -13.33 -4.04
C ALA A 106 1.00 -13.28 -4.02
N ILE A 107 1.59 -12.72 -2.96
CA ILE A 107 3.04 -12.70 -2.76
C ILE A 107 3.60 -14.11 -2.68
N ASP A 108 3.01 -14.99 -1.87
CA ASP A 108 3.49 -16.37 -1.69
C ASP A 108 3.42 -17.17 -2.99
N HIS A 109 2.35 -17.00 -3.78
CA HIS A 109 2.19 -17.64 -5.08
C HIS A 109 3.31 -17.24 -6.06
N VAL A 110 3.67 -15.96 -6.10
CA VAL A 110 4.76 -15.45 -6.97
C VAL A 110 6.12 -15.98 -6.50
N MET A 111 6.37 -15.99 -5.18
CA MET A 111 7.64 -16.49 -4.64
C MET A 111 7.82 -18.01 -4.81
N MET A 112 6.74 -18.80 -4.82
CA MET A 112 6.80 -20.24 -5.09
C MET A 112 6.99 -20.58 -6.58
N SER A 113 6.69 -19.64 -7.47
CA SER A 113 6.76 -19.83 -8.94
C SER A 113 8.00 -19.21 -9.58
N SER A 114 8.84 -18.52 -8.79
CA SER A 114 10.11 -17.89 -9.21
C SER A 114 11.30 -18.77 -8.81
#